data_AF-A0A960N367-F1
#
_entry.id   AF-A0A960N367-F1
#
_cell.length_a   1.000
_cell.length_b   1.000
_cell.length_c   1.000
_cell.angle_alpha   90.00
_cell.angle_beta   90.00
_cell.angle_gamma   90.00
#
_symmetry.space_group_name_H-M   'P 1'
#
loop_
_entity.id
_entity.type
_entity.pdbx_description
1 polymer ?
#
loop_
_entity_poly.entity_id
_entity_poly.type
_entity_poly.pdbx_seq_one_letter_code
_entity_poly.pdbx_strand_id
1 'polypeptide(L)'
;MLDLSERPAVPGASLALDREWRQLRELLGGDDREKLRQLTDRLSTLEQQLATLEEEEQVTQSHLARLRPALAIAAGIALLAAGAHLWKQSQIGEAVSALTGVPGVTVIDTSTGWWFGKSLITGLRDPLGPKPEDILTERGLNPRRFQFAFNSVASMETQWSEQRGRDQARQIEAMRQEMVSVIGDLDQARETLRRRDLEVLTRAVFELRFPEAVGQATLFLDNDRWKVRGNLDEPLYSQLIGRLPELDLGGSIDTSELCNTTPESLQRLQTEIEGVTLVYLSGTRELSEDGHRQAERLVRLLNQHDDLSKKLGQTPAAIEVHALPVIGDSEENRALEASRIEQAQRLIRDGISSTPERLQPGVHDETIQDGRVGIYVTL
;
A
#
# COMPACT_ATOMS: atom_id res chain seq x y z
N MET A 1 22.94 41.29 23.54
CA MET A 1 21.58 41.87 23.52
C MET A 1 20.85 41.26 22.34
N LEU A 2 20.17 40.12 22.58
CA LEU A 2 19.25 39.51 21.63
C LEU A 2 17.98 39.25 22.43
N ASP A 3 16.91 39.88 21.96
CA ASP A 3 15.58 39.88 22.55
C ASP A 3 14.95 38.50 22.37
N LEU A 4 14.61 37.85 23.49
CA LEU A 4 13.94 36.55 23.56
C LEU A 4 12.54 36.71 24.17
N SER A 5 11.85 37.80 23.84
CA SER A 5 10.41 37.90 24.08
C SER A 5 9.63 37.36 22.88
N GLU A 6 8.62 36.55 23.17
CA GLU A 6 7.65 35.95 22.23
C GLU A 6 8.00 34.57 21.64
N ARG A 7 7.93 33.55 22.50
CA ARG A 7 7.44 32.21 22.09
C ARG A 7 6.00 32.04 22.59
N PRO A 8 5.05 31.57 21.77
CA PRO A 8 3.69 31.30 22.22
C PRO A 8 3.70 30.12 23.20
N ALA A 9 3.08 30.32 24.36
CA ALA A 9 2.91 29.31 25.39
C ALA A 9 2.05 28.16 24.84
N VAL A 10 2.62 26.95 24.81
CA VAL A 10 1.85 25.71 24.60
C VAL A 10 1.09 25.41 25.90
N PRO A 11 -0.25 25.48 25.92
CA PRO A 11 -1.04 25.33 27.14
C PRO A 11 -1.15 23.84 27.49
N GLY A 12 -0.10 23.31 28.14
CA GLY A 12 -0.08 21.93 28.61
C GLY A 12 1.25 21.52 29.25
N ALA A 13 2.38 22.00 28.72
CA ALA A 13 3.71 21.64 29.20
C ALA A 13 4.11 22.34 30.53
N SER A 14 3.53 23.50 30.83
CA SER A 14 3.90 24.31 32.00
C SER A 14 3.47 23.69 33.34
N LEU A 15 2.37 22.92 33.38
CA LEU A 15 1.83 22.34 34.62
C LEU A 15 2.55 21.06 35.08
N ALA A 16 3.24 20.38 34.15
CA ALA A 16 4.09 19.24 34.47
C ALA A 16 5.44 19.74 35.03
N LEU A 17 6.07 20.69 34.35
CA LEU A 17 7.33 21.33 34.79
C LEU A 17 7.20 22.02 36.16
N ASP A 18 6.10 22.73 36.43
CA ASP A 18 5.90 23.40 37.73
C ASP A 18 5.68 22.45 38.92
N ARG A 19 5.25 21.21 38.65
CA ARG A 19 5.15 20.16 39.67
C ARG A 19 6.53 19.56 39.96
N GLU A 20 7.33 19.34 38.92
CA GLU A 20 8.69 18.83 39.05
C GLU A 20 9.64 19.82 39.74
N TRP A 21 9.50 21.12 39.44
CA TRP A 21 10.28 22.17 40.11
C TRP A 21 9.99 22.28 41.62
N ARG A 22 8.78 21.93 42.05
CA ARG A 22 8.43 21.88 43.49
C ARG A 22 9.01 20.65 44.18
N GLN A 23 8.99 19.48 43.53
CA GLN A 23 9.60 18.26 44.06
C GLN A 23 11.12 18.34 44.14
N LEU A 24 11.77 18.98 43.15
CA LEU A 24 13.21 19.27 43.20
C LEU A 24 13.60 20.17 44.37
N ARG A 25 12.73 21.11 44.75
CA ARG A 25 12.96 22.03 45.87
C ARG A 25 12.83 21.34 47.24
N GLU A 26 11.92 20.38 47.39
CA GLU A 26 11.82 19.54 48.61
C GLU A 26 12.99 18.56 48.73
N LEU A 27 13.49 18.05 47.61
CA LEU A 27 14.66 17.18 47.58
C LEU A 27 15.97 17.89 47.94
N LEU A 28 16.05 19.21 48.04
CA LEU A 28 17.30 19.93 48.36
C LEU A 28 17.56 20.13 49.88
N GLY A 29 16.73 19.58 50.78
CA GLY A 29 16.79 19.84 52.24
C GLY A 29 17.36 18.72 53.15
N GLY A 30 18.34 17.92 52.74
CA GLY A 30 18.81 16.73 53.49
C GLY A 30 19.93 15.96 52.79
N ASP A 31 20.51 14.94 53.43
CA ASP A 31 21.83 14.33 53.16
C ASP A 31 22.28 14.23 51.69
N ASP A 32 23.35 14.95 51.36
CA ASP A 32 23.72 15.38 50.00
C ASP A 32 24.22 14.26 49.07
N ARG A 33 24.72 13.14 49.60
CA ARG A 33 25.35 12.09 48.78
C ARG A 33 24.35 11.17 48.07
N GLU A 34 23.28 10.79 48.75
CA GLU A 34 22.23 9.95 48.16
C GLU A 34 21.44 10.72 47.10
N LYS A 35 21.33 12.03 47.29
CA LYS A 35 20.65 12.94 46.36
C LYS A 35 21.45 13.21 45.10
N LEU A 36 22.77 13.34 45.21
CA LEU A 36 23.62 13.41 44.02
C LEU A 36 23.46 12.15 43.17
N ARG A 37 23.41 10.97 43.80
CA ARG A 37 23.18 9.71 43.09
C ARG A 37 21.81 9.65 42.40
N GLN A 38 20.74 10.03 43.11
CA GLN A 38 19.39 10.09 42.53
C GLN A 38 19.25 11.15 41.42
N LEU A 39 19.97 12.26 41.51
CA LEU A 39 20.00 13.29 40.46
C LEU A 39 20.78 12.80 39.24
N THR A 40 21.88 12.07 39.42
CA THR A 40 22.64 11.48 38.31
C THR A 40 21.85 10.40 37.59
N ASP A 41 21.16 9.52 38.31
CA ASP A 41 20.32 8.47 37.71
C ASP A 41 19.09 9.06 37.00
N ARG A 42 18.54 10.16 37.51
CA ARG A 42 17.44 10.88 36.81
C ARG A 42 17.91 11.63 35.58
N LEU A 43 19.12 12.21 35.60
CA LEU A 43 19.71 12.88 34.44
C LEU A 43 19.92 11.89 33.29
N SER A 44 20.47 10.70 33.57
CA SER A 44 20.67 9.68 32.53
C SER A 44 19.35 9.15 31.96
N THR A 45 18.31 9.03 32.80
CA THR A 45 16.97 8.62 32.36
C THR A 45 16.33 9.69 31.46
N LEU A 46 16.49 10.97 31.78
CA LEU A 46 16.00 12.08 30.97
C LEU A 46 16.77 12.23 29.65
N GLU A 47 18.09 11.99 29.66
CA GLU A 47 18.90 11.97 28.44
C GLU A 47 18.48 10.85 27.49
N GLN A 48 18.16 9.65 28.01
CA GLN A 48 17.61 8.56 27.20
C GLN A 48 16.24 8.91 26.62
N GLN A 49 15.36 9.55 27.38
CA GLN A 49 14.04 9.97 26.89
C GLN A 49 14.13 11.05 25.82
N LEU A 50 15.06 12.01 25.97
CA LEU A 50 15.35 13.02 24.95
C LEU A 50 15.88 12.40 23.66
N ALA A 51 16.79 11.42 23.74
CA ALA A 51 17.29 10.72 22.57
C ALA A 51 16.18 9.96 21.81
N THR A 52 15.25 9.33 22.52
CA THR A 52 14.10 8.65 21.88
C THR A 52 13.12 9.62 21.24
N LEU A 53 12.92 10.81 21.81
CA LEU A 53 12.04 11.84 21.23
C LEU A 53 12.70 12.52 20.02
N GLU A 54 14.03 12.69 20.02
CA GLU A 54 14.77 13.18 18.86
C GLU A 54 14.73 12.19 17.69
N GLU A 55 14.73 10.88 17.96
CA GLU A 55 14.54 9.85 16.92
C GLU A 55 13.11 9.87 16.34
N GLU A 56 12.07 10.04 17.17
CA GLU A 56 10.69 10.17 16.70
C GLU A 56 10.46 11.46 15.87
N GLU A 57 11.10 12.57 16.26
CA GLU A 57 11.06 13.83 15.53
C GLU A 57 11.82 13.73 14.19
N GLN A 58 12.96 13.04 14.15
CA GLN A 58 13.70 12.79 12.90
C GLN A 58 12.90 11.92 11.92
N VAL A 59 12.18 10.89 12.41
CA VAL A 59 11.33 10.05 11.56
C VAL A 59 10.17 10.87 10.99
N THR A 60 9.45 11.66 11.81
CA THR A 60 8.37 12.53 11.32
C THR A 60 8.85 13.64 10.40
N GLN A 61 10.01 14.24 10.65
CA GLN A 61 10.63 15.23 9.75
C GLN A 61 11.05 14.60 8.42
N SER A 62 11.48 13.33 8.38
CA SER A 62 11.83 12.62 7.14
C SER A 62 10.60 12.33 6.26
N HIS A 63 9.45 12.03 6.87
CA HIS A 63 8.17 11.86 6.15
C HIS A 63 7.65 13.19 5.61
N LEU A 64 7.74 14.28 6.38
CA LEU A 64 7.38 15.61 5.91
C LEU A 64 8.33 16.12 4.82
N ALA A 65 9.64 15.84 4.91
CA ALA A 65 10.62 16.24 3.90
C ALA A 65 10.35 15.61 2.52
N ARG A 66 9.85 14.36 2.48
CA ARG A 66 9.42 13.70 1.23
C ARG A 66 8.15 14.30 0.63
N LEU A 67 7.25 14.87 1.45
CA LEU A 67 5.98 15.45 1.01
C LEU A 67 6.04 16.96 0.76
N ARG A 68 7.08 17.66 1.23
CA ARG A 68 7.31 19.10 1.00
C ARG A 68 7.18 19.56 -0.46
N PRO A 69 7.76 18.88 -1.48
CA PRO A 69 7.59 19.33 -2.86
C PRO A 69 6.14 19.20 -3.34
N ALA A 70 5.43 18.14 -2.96
CA ALA A 70 4.02 17.95 -3.33
C ALA A 70 3.10 18.99 -2.66
N LEU A 71 3.34 19.30 -1.38
CA LEU A 71 2.61 20.34 -0.65
C LEU A 71 2.87 21.74 -1.20
N ALA A 72 4.11 22.06 -1.59
CA ALA A 72 4.45 23.34 -2.21
C ALA A 72 3.75 23.51 -3.58
N ILE A 73 3.69 22.44 -4.39
CA ILE A 73 2.96 22.43 -5.66
C ILE A 73 1.46 22.61 -5.43
N ALA A 74 0.88 21.87 -4.47
CA ALA A 74 -0.54 21.99 -4.14
C ALA A 74 -0.90 23.41 -3.64
N ALA A 75 -0.08 23.99 -2.78
CA ALA A 75 -0.25 25.37 -2.30
C ALA A 75 -0.12 26.39 -3.45
N GLY A 76 0.83 26.19 -4.36
CA GLY A 76 0.98 27.02 -5.57
C GLY A 76 -0.24 26.96 -6.49
N ILE A 77 -0.78 25.76 -6.73
CA ILE A 77 -2.00 25.56 -7.53
C ILE A 77 -3.20 26.23 -6.86
N ALA A 78 -3.35 26.09 -5.54
CA ALA A 78 -4.44 26.70 -4.79
C ALA A 78 -4.38 28.24 -4.85
N LEU A 79 -3.19 28.84 -4.74
CA LEU A 79 -3.00 30.29 -4.87
C LEU A 79 -3.32 30.79 -6.29
N LEU A 80 -2.92 30.05 -7.33
CA LEU A 80 -3.25 30.40 -8.71
C LEU A 80 -4.77 30.29 -8.98
N ALA A 81 -5.43 29.26 -8.45
CA ALA A 81 -6.88 29.09 -8.57
C ALA A 81 -7.64 30.22 -7.84
N ALA A 82 -7.22 30.57 -6.62
CA ALA A 82 -7.80 31.67 -5.86
C ALA A 82 -7.61 33.02 -6.58
N GLY A 83 -6.42 33.29 -7.11
CA GLY A 83 -6.14 34.48 -7.90
C GLY A 83 -6.99 34.57 -9.17
N ALA A 84 -7.14 33.48 -9.90
CA ALA A 84 -7.99 33.41 -11.09
C ALA A 84 -9.47 33.62 -10.75
N HIS A 85 -9.94 33.08 -9.62
CA HIS A 85 -11.32 33.26 -9.16
C HIS A 85 -11.62 34.72 -8.82
N LEU A 86 -10.73 35.37 -8.05
CA LEU A 86 -10.87 36.79 -7.69
C LEU A 86 -10.83 37.69 -8.93
N TRP A 87 -9.94 37.42 -9.90
CA TRP A 87 -9.90 38.16 -11.15
C TRP A 87 -11.18 38.00 -11.98
N LYS A 88 -11.74 36.78 -12.06
CA LYS A 88 -13.01 36.53 -12.74
C LYS A 88 -14.17 37.25 -12.07
N GLN A 89 -14.21 37.28 -10.73
CA GLN A 89 -15.23 37.99 -9.96
C GLN A 89 -15.16 39.50 -10.19
N SER A 90 -13.94 40.07 -10.25
CA SER A 90 -13.73 41.48 -10.58
C SER A 90 -14.27 41.83 -11.97
N GLN A 91 -13.98 41.02 -12.98
CA GLN A 91 -14.46 41.26 -14.35
C GLN A 91 -15.99 41.20 -14.48
N ILE A 92 -16.64 40.30 -13.73
CA ILE A 92 -18.11 40.25 -13.71
C ILE A 92 -18.66 41.53 -13.06
N GLY A 93 -18.06 41.98 -11.95
CA GLY A 93 -18.44 43.24 -11.30
C GLY A 93 -18.31 44.46 -12.23
N GLU A 94 -17.21 44.55 -12.98
CA GLU A 94 -17.00 45.60 -13.97
C GLU A 94 -18.01 45.53 -15.13
N ALA A 95 -18.28 44.33 -15.63
CA ALA A 95 -19.27 44.11 -16.70
C ALA A 95 -20.70 44.47 -16.24
N VAL A 96 -21.09 44.07 -15.03
CA VAL A 96 -22.40 44.43 -14.44
C VAL A 96 -22.48 45.93 -14.26
N SER A 97 -21.46 46.56 -13.67
CA SER A 97 -21.41 48.01 -13.48
C SER A 97 -21.56 48.76 -14.80
N ALA A 98 -20.81 48.35 -15.83
CA ALA A 98 -20.90 48.92 -17.17
C ALA A 98 -22.30 48.80 -17.79
N LEU A 99 -22.95 47.65 -17.62
CA LEU A 99 -24.30 47.40 -18.16
C LEU A 99 -25.38 48.16 -17.38
N THR A 100 -25.30 48.21 -16.05
CA THR A 100 -26.26 48.96 -15.22
C THR A 100 -26.10 50.48 -15.32
N GLY A 101 -24.95 50.95 -15.81
CA GLY A 101 -24.70 52.37 -16.06
C GLY A 101 -25.37 52.91 -17.33
N VAL A 102 -25.95 52.05 -18.17
CA VAL A 102 -26.65 52.45 -19.39
C VAL A 102 -28.16 52.46 -19.13
N PRO A 103 -28.86 53.59 -19.37
CA PRO A 103 -30.30 53.66 -19.20
C PRO A 103 -31.00 52.68 -20.15
N GLY A 104 -31.96 51.91 -19.63
CA GLY A 104 -32.68 50.88 -20.39
C GLY A 104 -32.09 49.47 -20.31
N VAL A 105 -31.07 49.24 -19.48
CA VAL A 105 -30.54 47.89 -19.17
C VAL A 105 -30.59 47.67 -17.66
N THR A 106 -31.19 46.56 -17.23
CA THR A 106 -31.23 46.16 -15.82
C THR A 106 -30.76 44.72 -15.71
N VAL A 107 -29.67 44.50 -14.99
CA VAL A 107 -29.16 43.15 -14.69
C VAL A 107 -29.98 42.59 -13.53
N ILE A 108 -30.52 41.38 -13.69
CA ILE A 108 -31.32 40.70 -12.66
C ILE A 108 -30.48 39.66 -11.93
N ASP A 109 -29.73 38.86 -12.68
CA ASP A 109 -28.92 37.79 -12.10
C ASP A 109 -27.65 37.54 -12.92
N THR A 110 -26.60 37.09 -12.24
CA THR A 110 -25.32 36.72 -12.82
C THR A 110 -24.89 35.35 -12.34
N SER A 111 -24.76 34.41 -13.27
CA SER A 111 -24.24 33.07 -13.00
C SER A 111 -22.83 32.93 -13.55
N THR A 112 -21.91 32.46 -12.71
CA THR A 112 -20.51 32.27 -13.08
C THR A 112 -20.31 30.85 -13.58
N GLY A 113 -19.98 30.69 -14.87
CA GLY A 113 -19.63 29.38 -15.43
C GLY A 113 -18.38 28.78 -14.75
N TRP A 114 -18.29 27.46 -14.68
CA TRP A 114 -17.16 26.71 -14.10
C TRP A 114 -15.82 27.15 -14.71
N TRP A 115 -14.83 27.56 -13.90
CA TRP A 115 -13.39 27.84 -14.15
C TRP A 115 -12.97 28.44 -15.54
N PHE A 116 -13.34 27.84 -16.68
CA PHE A 116 -13.12 28.34 -18.06
C PHE A 116 -14.39 28.70 -18.85
N GLY A 117 -15.58 28.44 -18.28
CA GLY A 117 -16.88 28.71 -18.90
C GLY A 117 -17.24 30.19 -18.91
N LYS A 118 -18.06 30.56 -19.90
CA LYS A 118 -18.61 31.92 -20.04
C LYS A 118 -19.51 32.25 -18.84
N SER A 119 -19.48 33.49 -18.38
CA SER A 119 -20.39 33.96 -17.34
C SER A 119 -21.72 34.38 -17.97
N LEU A 120 -22.83 33.90 -17.44
CA LEU A 120 -24.16 34.25 -17.92
C LEU A 120 -24.65 35.50 -17.18
N ILE A 121 -24.96 36.55 -17.94
CA ILE A 121 -25.58 37.78 -17.42
C ILE A 121 -27.02 37.80 -17.93
N THR A 122 -27.97 37.83 -17.00
CA THR A 122 -29.40 37.85 -17.30
C THR A 122 -30.03 39.16 -16.85
N GLY A 123 -31.02 39.64 -17.59
CA GLY A 123 -31.61 40.93 -17.27
C GLY A 123 -32.78 41.34 -18.14
N LEU A 124 -33.21 42.59 -17.96
CA LEU A 124 -34.19 43.27 -18.80
C LEU A 124 -33.47 44.32 -19.64
N ARG A 125 -33.91 44.46 -20.88
CA ARG A 125 -33.33 45.41 -21.83
C ARG A 125 -34.42 46.02 -22.68
N ASP A 126 -34.30 47.33 -22.92
CA ASP A 126 -35.03 48.01 -23.97
C ASP A 126 -34.58 47.48 -25.35
N PRO A 127 -35.46 46.91 -26.18
CA PRO A 127 -35.11 46.40 -27.50
C PRO A 127 -34.42 47.45 -28.39
N LEU A 128 -34.72 48.75 -28.19
CA LEU A 128 -34.14 49.87 -28.96
C LEU A 128 -32.79 50.37 -28.40
N GLY A 129 -32.32 49.84 -27.26
CA GLY A 129 -31.07 50.26 -26.63
C GLY A 129 -29.77 49.69 -27.25
N PRO A 130 -28.58 50.21 -26.89
CA PRO A 130 -27.28 49.72 -27.36
C PRO A 130 -27.02 48.27 -26.93
N LYS A 131 -26.45 47.41 -27.80
CA LYS A 131 -26.23 45.98 -27.50
C LYS A 131 -25.26 45.78 -26.32
N PRO A 132 -25.51 44.80 -25.43
CA PRO A 132 -24.62 44.50 -24.30
C PRO A 132 -23.17 44.25 -24.73
N GLU A 133 -22.98 43.59 -25.88
CA GLU A 133 -21.67 43.31 -26.45
C GLU A 133 -20.93 44.60 -26.82
N ASP A 134 -21.64 45.58 -27.36
CA ASP A 134 -21.08 46.86 -27.77
C ASP A 134 -20.69 47.69 -26.53
N ILE A 135 -21.55 47.71 -25.50
CA ILE A 135 -21.30 48.37 -24.21
C ILE A 135 -20.04 47.81 -23.52
N LEU A 136 -19.86 46.49 -23.50
CA LEU A 136 -18.67 45.87 -22.91
C LEU A 136 -17.41 46.16 -23.73
N THR A 137 -17.52 46.15 -25.06
CA THR A 137 -16.39 46.42 -25.96
C THR A 137 -15.89 47.85 -25.82
N GLU A 138 -16.79 48.83 -25.72
CA GLU A 138 -16.47 50.24 -25.47
C GLU A 138 -15.73 50.46 -24.13
N ARG A 139 -15.96 49.58 -23.15
CA ARG A 139 -15.28 49.59 -21.85
C ARG A 139 -14.00 48.75 -21.82
N GLY A 140 -13.56 48.21 -22.96
CA GLY A 140 -12.35 47.39 -23.06
C GLY A 140 -12.50 45.97 -22.48
N LEU A 141 -13.74 45.53 -22.20
CA LEU A 141 -14.02 44.18 -21.73
C LEU A 141 -14.28 43.25 -22.92
N ASN A 142 -13.84 41.99 -22.84
CA ASN A 142 -14.00 41.04 -23.93
C ASN A 142 -15.40 40.39 -23.88
N PRO A 143 -16.32 40.70 -24.82
CA PRO A 143 -17.70 40.20 -24.79
C PRO A 143 -17.79 38.69 -24.98
N ARG A 144 -16.78 38.03 -25.59
CA ARG A 144 -16.79 36.57 -25.81
C ARG A 144 -16.75 35.75 -24.52
N ARG A 145 -16.38 36.38 -23.39
CA ARG A 145 -16.35 35.75 -22.06
C ARG A 145 -17.71 35.71 -21.38
N PHE A 146 -18.71 36.37 -21.96
CA PHE A 146 -20.05 36.49 -21.39
C PHE A 146 -21.09 35.87 -22.34
N GLN A 147 -22.16 35.34 -21.75
CA GLN A 147 -23.39 35.01 -22.46
C GLN A 147 -24.48 35.94 -21.93
N PHE A 148 -25.31 36.47 -22.82
CA PHE A 148 -26.34 37.42 -22.47
C PHE A 148 -27.72 36.82 -22.71
N ALA A 149 -28.55 36.83 -21.67
CA ALA A 149 -29.96 36.48 -21.78
C ALA A 149 -30.81 37.65 -21.27
N PHE A 150 -31.05 38.61 -22.16
CA PHE A 150 -31.89 39.76 -21.87
C PHE A 150 -33.29 39.56 -22.43
N ASN A 151 -34.29 39.69 -21.57
CA ASN A 151 -35.69 39.70 -21.99
C ASN A 151 -36.11 41.12 -22.38
N SER A 152 -36.82 41.24 -23.51
CA SER A 152 -37.37 42.51 -24.00
C SER A 152 -38.60 42.91 -23.18
N VAL A 153 -38.63 44.15 -22.72
CA VAL A 153 -39.83 44.73 -22.10
C VAL A 153 -40.72 45.30 -23.21
N ALA A 154 -41.47 44.46 -23.93
CA ALA A 154 -42.51 44.93 -24.86
C ALA A 154 -43.64 43.90 -25.13
N SER A 155 -44.88 44.36 -24.90
CA SER A 155 -46.21 43.90 -25.38
C SER A 155 -46.75 42.50 -25.02
N MET A 156 -47.91 42.50 -24.33
CA MET A 156 -48.76 41.34 -24.00
C MET A 156 -49.72 40.96 -25.15
N GLU A 157 -49.23 40.74 -26.37
CA GLU A 157 -50.08 40.35 -27.49
C GLU A 157 -50.42 38.84 -27.49
N THR A 158 -51.72 38.53 -27.62
CA THR A 158 -52.35 37.26 -27.23
C THR A 158 -51.99 36.07 -28.13
N GLN A 159 -51.75 36.28 -29.43
CA GLN A 159 -51.52 35.20 -30.39
C GLN A 159 -50.12 34.56 -30.29
N TRP A 160 -49.13 35.30 -29.79
CA TRP A 160 -47.77 34.77 -29.54
C TRP A 160 -47.60 34.20 -28.13
N SER A 161 -48.59 34.37 -27.24
CA SER A 161 -48.56 33.82 -25.88
C SER A 161 -48.73 32.30 -25.86
N GLU A 162 -49.67 31.76 -26.65
CA GLU A 162 -49.92 30.32 -26.70
C GLU A 162 -48.80 29.54 -27.42
N GLN A 163 -48.18 30.15 -28.43
CA GLN A 163 -47.06 29.55 -29.13
C GLN A 163 -45.81 29.53 -28.25
N ARG A 164 -45.53 30.62 -27.52
CA ARG A 164 -44.48 30.64 -26.47
C ARG A 164 -44.76 29.65 -25.35
N GLY A 165 -46.01 29.52 -24.90
CA GLY A 165 -46.38 28.54 -23.89
C GLY A 165 -46.13 27.10 -24.35
N ARG A 166 -46.43 26.78 -25.61
CA ARG A 166 -46.15 25.46 -26.19
C ARG A 166 -44.66 25.21 -26.39
N ASP A 167 -43.91 26.19 -26.86
CA ASP A 167 -42.47 26.04 -27.08
C ASP A 167 -41.69 26.02 -25.75
N GLN A 168 -42.12 26.79 -24.74
CA GLN A 168 -41.61 26.69 -23.37
C GLN A 168 -41.95 25.34 -22.74
N ALA A 169 -43.16 24.82 -22.91
CA ALA A 169 -43.51 23.50 -22.41
C ALA A 169 -42.65 22.39 -23.03
N ARG A 170 -42.37 22.47 -24.34
CA ARG A 170 -41.44 21.55 -25.03
C ARG A 170 -40.01 21.69 -24.53
N GLN A 171 -39.53 22.92 -24.31
CA GLN A 171 -38.19 23.16 -23.76
C GLN A 171 -38.07 22.66 -22.32
N ILE A 172 -39.09 22.88 -21.49
CA ILE A 172 -39.13 22.38 -20.10
C ILE A 172 -39.13 20.85 -20.08
N GLU A 173 -39.92 20.19 -20.94
CA GLU A 173 -39.95 18.74 -21.00
C GLU A 173 -38.64 18.16 -21.56
N ALA A 174 -38.04 18.80 -22.58
CA ALA A 174 -36.72 18.41 -23.09
C ALA A 174 -35.63 18.57 -22.01
N MET A 175 -35.63 19.68 -21.28
CA MET A 175 -34.70 19.93 -20.18
C MET A 175 -34.93 18.97 -19.01
N ARG A 176 -36.18 18.58 -18.74
CA ARG A 176 -36.51 17.55 -17.74
C ARG A 176 -35.95 16.18 -18.15
N GLN A 177 -36.11 15.78 -19.41
CA GLN A 177 -35.56 14.52 -19.91
C GLN A 177 -34.03 14.50 -19.84
N GLU A 178 -33.38 15.60 -20.22
CA GLU A 178 -31.93 15.77 -20.10
C GLU A 178 -31.47 15.77 -18.64
N MET A 179 -32.20 16.42 -17.73
CA MET A 179 -31.87 16.43 -16.31
C MET A 179 -32.04 15.05 -15.66
N VAL A 180 -33.05 14.27 -16.05
CA VAL A 180 -33.22 12.89 -15.60
C VAL A 180 -32.08 12.00 -16.07
N SER A 181 -31.62 12.14 -17.32
CA SER A 181 -30.45 11.37 -17.78
C SER A 181 -29.18 11.79 -17.05
N VAL A 182 -28.95 13.09 -16.84
CA VAL A 182 -27.78 13.59 -16.09
C VAL A 182 -27.77 13.09 -14.65
N ILE A 183 -28.93 13.01 -13.99
CA ILE A 183 -29.03 12.44 -12.64
C ILE A 183 -28.68 10.95 -12.66
N GLY A 184 -29.18 10.19 -13.65
CA GLY A 184 -28.83 8.78 -13.82
C GLY A 184 -27.33 8.55 -14.04
N ASP A 185 -26.71 9.38 -14.89
CA ASP A 185 -25.28 9.33 -15.16
C ASP A 185 -24.46 9.70 -13.90
N LEU A 186 -24.93 10.69 -13.13
CA LEU A 186 -24.29 11.10 -11.88
C LEU A 186 -24.35 10.00 -10.82
N ASP A 187 -25.49 9.31 -10.69
CA ASP A 187 -25.63 8.19 -9.76
C ASP A 187 -24.72 7.02 -10.14
N GLN A 188 -24.58 6.71 -11.44
CA GLN A 188 -23.61 5.73 -11.92
C GLN A 188 -22.16 6.15 -11.65
N ALA A 189 -21.82 7.42 -11.91
CA ALA A 189 -20.49 7.96 -11.63
C ALA A 189 -20.16 7.94 -10.13
N ARG A 190 -21.14 8.23 -9.27
CA ARG A 190 -20.98 8.18 -7.82
C ARG A 190 -20.77 6.75 -7.32
N GLU A 191 -21.52 5.79 -7.85
CA GLU A 191 -21.39 4.39 -7.46
C GLU A 191 -20.05 3.80 -7.91
N THR A 192 -19.57 4.15 -9.10
CA THR A 192 -18.24 3.75 -9.58
C THR A 192 -17.11 4.34 -8.75
N LEU A 193 -17.20 5.63 -8.36
CA LEU A 193 -16.24 6.26 -7.44
C LEU A 193 -16.27 5.59 -6.07
N ARG A 194 -17.46 5.35 -5.52
CA ARG A 194 -17.61 4.68 -4.21
C ARG A 194 -16.99 3.28 -4.23
N ARG A 195 -17.20 2.50 -5.30
CA ARG A 195 -16.57 1.18 -5.48
C ARG A 195 -15.04 1.29 -5.50
N ARG A 196 -14.50 2.24 -6.25
CA ARG A 196 -13.05 2.46 -6.36
C ARG A 196 -12.43 2.88 -5.02
N ASP A 197 -13.06 3.82 -4.31
CA ASP A 197 -12.58 4.28 -3.01
C ASP A 197 -12.61 3.14 -1.98
N LEU A 198 -13.67 2.33 -2.00
CA LEU A 198 -13.82 1.17 -1.13
C LEU A 198 -12.76 0.10 -1.45
N GLU A 199 -12.44 -0.12 -2.72
CA GLU A 199 -11.34 -0.99 -3.16
C GLU A 199 -9.98 -0.52 -2.63
N VAL A 200 -9.66 0.76 -2.82
CA VAL A 200 -8.39 1.34 -2.37
C VAL A 200 -8.25 1.29 -0.84
N LEU A 201 -9.29 1.69 -0.11
CA LEU A 201 -9.27 1.67 1.36
C LEU A 201 -9.15 0.24 1.90
N THR A 202 -9.93 -0.68 1.35
CA THR A 202 -9.91 -2.09 1.79
C THR A 202 -8.56 -2.74 1.50
N ARG A 203 -7.97 -2.46 0.33
CA ARG A 203 -6.62 -2.90 0.01
C ARG A 203 -5.59 -2.32 0.97
N ALA A 204 -5.67 -1.04 1.29
CA ALA A 204 -4.77 -0.43 2.27
C ALA A 204 -4.89 -1.10 3.65
N VAL A 205 -6.12 -1.37 4.11
CA VAL A 205 -6.37 -2.10 5.37
C VAL A 205 -5.78 -3.51 5.32
N PHE A 206 -5.92 -4.22 4.20
CA PHE A 206 -5.31 -5.53 3.99
C PHE A 206 -3.79 -5.47 4.08
N GLU A 207 -3.15 -4.53 3.38
CA GLU A 207 -1.70 -4.33 3.39
C GLU A 207 -1.18 -3.95 4.78
N LEU A 208 -1.95 -3.17 5.55
CA LEU A 208 -1.63 -2.81 6.94
C LEU A 208 -1.75 -4.00 7.91
N ARG A 209 -2.75 -4.89 7.73
CA ARG A 209 -3.00 -6.01 8.64
C ARG A 209 -2.16 -7.24 8.32
N PHE A 210 -1.72 -7.37 7.06
CA PHE A 210 -0.91 -8.49 6.57
C PHE A 210 0.34 -7.99 5.82
N PRO A 211 1.24 -7.26 6.49
CA PRO A 211 2.44 -6.70 5.84
C PRO A 211 3.32 -7.78 5.21
N GLU A 212 3.35 -8.98 5.81
CA GLU A 212 4.12 -10.13 5.32
C GLU A 212 3.57 -10.74 4.03
N ALA A 213 2.27 -10.55 3.75
CA ALA A 213 1.62 -11.04 2.53
C ALA A 213 1.72 -10.04 1.37
N VAL A 214 2.17 -8.80 1.63
CA VAL A 214 2.31 -7.77 0.60
C VAL A 214 3.35 -8.22 -0.44
N GLY A 215 2.93 -8.26 -1.70
CA GLY A 215 3.75 -8.70 -2.83
C GLY A 215 3.61 -10.18 -3.18
N GLN A 216 3.06 -11.00 -2.29
CA GLN A 216 2.78 -12.42 -2.56
C GLN A 216 1.27 -12.69 -2.72
N ALA A 217 0.43 -11.92 -2.03
CA ALA A 217 -1.02 -11.95 -2.16
C ALA A 217 -1.59 -10.55 -2.43
N THR A 218 -2.70 -10.52 -3.16
CA THR A 218 -3.41 -9.31 -3.54
C THR A 218 -4.90 -9.48 -3.31
N LEU A 219 -5.51 -8.49 -2.67
CA LEU A 219 -6.95 -8.40 -2.46
C LEU A 219 -7.55 -7.49 -3.54
N PHE A 220 -8.59 -7.95 -4.22
CA PHE A 220 -9.31 -7.18 -5.23
C PHE A 220 -10.81 -7.50 -5.19
N LEU A 221 -11.62 -6.60 -5.73
CA LEU A 221 -13.07 -6.75 -5.80
C LEU A 221 -13.47 -7.26 -7.19
N ASP A 222 -14.14 -8.41 -7.26
CA ASP A 222 -14.63 -9.01 -8.51
C ASP A 222 -16.08 -9.46 -8.34
N ASN A 223 -16.97 -8.96 -9.21
CA ASN A 223 -18.42 -9.24 -9.16
C ASN A 223 -19.04 -9.07 -7.76
N ASP A 224 -18.72 -7.95 -7.10
CA ASP A 224 -19.18 -7.61 -5.73
C ASP A 224 -18.76 -8.63 -4.65
N ARG A 225 -17.75 -9.45 -4.92
CA ARG A 225 -17.09 -10.30 -3.91
C ARG A 225 -15.61 -9.96 -3.81
N TRP A 226 -15.11 -9.95 -2.58
CA TRP A 226 -13.68 -9.82 -2.33
C TRP A 226 -12.99 -11.12 -2.69
N LYS A 227 -11.95 -11.03 -3.51
CA LYS A 227 -11.09 -12.16 -3.86
C LYS A 227 -9.67 -11.90 -3.41
N VAL A 228 -9.04 -12.95 -2.89
CA VAL A 228 -7.61 -12.94 -2.59
C VAL A 228 -6.92 -13.88 -3.57
N ARG A 229 -5.96 -13.33 -4.33
CA ARG A 229 -5.10 -14.11 -5.24
C ARG A 229 -3.65 -14.00 -4.82
N GLY A 230 -2.94 -15.11 -4.81
CA GLY A 230 -1.53 -15.13 -4.47
C GLY A 230 -0.96 -16.53 -4.27
N ASN A 231 0.36 -16.58 -4.18
CA ASN A 231 1.12 -17.78 -3.85
C ASN A 231 1.79 -17.53 -2.51
N LEU A 232 1.38 -18.25 -1.47
CA LEU A 232 1.92 -18.09 -0.13
C LEU A 232 2.51 -19.40 0.36
N ASP A 233 3.61 -19.30 1.09
CA ASP A 233 4.16 -20.42 1.85
C ASP A 233 3.62 -20.43 3.29
N GLU A 234 3.72 -21.58 3.97
CA GLU A 234 3.46 -21.67 5.40
C GLU A 234 4.55 -20.98 6.23
N PRO A 235 4.20 -20.39 7.39
CA PRO A 235 2.88 -20.40 8.03
C PRO A 235 1.94 -19.28 7.52
N LEU A 236 2.42 -18.44 6.60
CA LEU A 236 1.72 -17.24 6.17
C LEU A 236 0.39 -17.57 5.50
N TYR A 237 0.34 -18.63 4.69
CA TYR A 237 -0.90 -19.15 4.08
C TYR A 237 -1.97 -19.46 5.14
N SER A 238 -1.66 -20.31 6.12
CA SER A 238 -2.61 -20.68 7.17
C SER A 238 -3.00 -19.50 8.07
N GLN A 239 -2.05 -18.61 8.38
CA GLN A 239 -2.33 -17.40 9.17
C GLN A 239 -3.25 -16.43 8.41
N LEU A 240 -3.04 -16.27 7.10
CA LEU A 240 -3.89 -15.43 6.27
C LEU A 240 -5.31 -15.98 6.23
N ILE A 241 -5.48 -17.26 5.90
CA ILE A 241 -6.80 -17.91 5.85
C ILE A 241 -7.51 -17.85 7.21
N GLY A 242 -6.78 -18.05 8.31
CA GLY A 242 -7.36 -17.99 9.65
C GLY A 242 -7.85 -16.59 10.05
N ARG A 243 -7.17 -15.53 9.59
CA ARG A 243 -7.47 -14.14 9.98
C ARG A 243 -8.31 -13.38 8.96
N LEU A 244 -8.39 -13.84 7.71
CA LEU A 244 -9.20 -13.21 6.65
C LEU A 244 -10.67 -13.05 7.06
N PRO A 245 -11.36 -14.04 7.67
CA PRO A 245 -12.74 -13.88 8.12
C PRO A 245 -12.96 -12.79 9.18
N GLU A 246 -11.90 -12.34 9.86
CA GLU A 246 -11.98 -11.26 10.85
C GLU A 246 -12.00 -9.86 10.21
N LEU A 247 -11.68 -9.77 8.91
CA LEU A 247 -11.81 -8.51 8.17
C LEU A 247 -13.29 -8.28 7.85
N ASP A 248 -13.92 -7.36 8.55
CA ASP A 248 -15.28 -6.90 8.24
C ASP A 248 -15.27 -6.02 6.98
N LEU A 249 -15.25 -6.66 5.80
CA LEU A 249 -15.20 -5.99 4.50
C LEU A 249 -16.59 -5.86 3.85
N GLY A 250 -17.67 -6.09 4.62
CA GLY A 250 -19.05 -5.97 4.12
C GLY A 250 -19.44 -7.04 3.09
N GLY A 251 -18.78 -8.21 3.06
CA GLY A 251 -19.08 -9.29 2.14
C GLY A 251 -18.26 -10.56 2.40
N SER A 252 -18.58 -11.65 1.69
CA SER A 252 -17.80 -12.90 1.76
C SER A 252 -16.47 -12.74 1.02
N ILE A 253 -15.38 -13.18 1.65
CA ILE A 253 -14.06 -13.24 1.01
C ILE A 253 -13.89 -14.63 0.36
N ASP A 254 -13.54 -14.62 -0.91
CA ASP A 254 -13.24 -15.80 -1.71
C ASP A 254 -11.71 -15.98 -1.78
N THR A 255 -11.25 -17.12 -1.26
CA THR A 255 -9.83 -17.50 -1.19
C THR A 255 -9.47 -18.60 -2.20
N SER A 256 -10.36 -18.90 -3.16
CA SER A 256 -10.14 -19.97 -4.14
C SER A 256 -8.94 -19.75 -5.05
N GLU A 257 -8.51 -18.50 -5.22
CA GLU A 257 -7.34 -18.12 -6.04
C GLU A 257 -6.05 -17.96 -5.20
N LEU A 258 -6.09 -18.33 -3.92
CA LEU A 258 -4.93 -18.35 -3.03
C LEU A 258 -4.35 -19.76 -2.97
N CYS A 259 -3.10 -19.92 -3.41
CA CYS A 259 -2.41 -21.19 -3.47
C CYS A 259 -1.38 -21.31 -2.34
N ASN A 260 -1.34 -22.47 -1.69
CA ASN A 260 -0.24 -22.83 -0.78
C ASN A 260 0.89 -23.46 -1.61
N THR A 261 2.02 -22.76 -1.74
CA THR A 261 3.17 -23.24 -2.52
C THR A 261 4.14 -24.12 -1.72
N THR A 262 3.92 -24.29 -0.42
CA THR A 262 4.81 -25.10 0.43
C THR A 262 4.88 -26.57 0.01
N PRO A 263 3.79 -27.25 -0.38
CA PRO A 263 3.86 -28.61 -0.92
C PRO A 263 4.72 -28.71 -2.19
N GLU A 264 4.59 -27.77 -3.12
CA GLU A 264 5.39 -27.74 -4.35
C GLU A 264 6.87 -27.48 -4.04
N SER A 265 7.16 -26.58 -3.11
CA SER A 265 8.51 -26.30 -2.62
C SER A 265 9.13 -27.52 -1.94
N LEU A 266 8.35 -28.28 -1.16
CA LEU A 266 8.79 -29.51 -0.51
C LEU A 266 9.13 -30.60 -1.55
N GLN A 267 8.27 -30.78 -2.55
CA GLN A 267 8.52 -31.73 -3.64
C GLN A 267 9.77 -31.35 -4.46
N ARG A 268 9.98 -30.06 -4.72
CA ARG A 268 11.18 -29.57 -5.41
C ARG A 268 12.44 -29.88 -4.59
N LEU A 269 12.42 -29.60 -3.28
CA LEU A 269 13.54 -29.94 -2.39
C LEU A 269 13.81 -31.44 -2.37
N GLN A 270 12.78 -32.28 -2.34
CA GLN A 270 12.94 -33.73 -2.42
C GLN A 270 13.69 -34.15 -3.69
N THR A 271 13.26 -33.64 -4.85
CA THR A 271 13.95 -33.93 -6.12
C THR A 271 15.40 -33.42 -6.12
N GLU A 272 15.67 -32.26 -5.53
CA GLU A 272 17.03 -31.74 -5.42
C GLU A 272 17.91 -32.58 -4.49
N ILE A 273 17.37 -33.08 -3.38
CA ILE A 273 18.06 -33.95 -2.42
C ILE A 273 18.40 -35.29 -3.07
N GLU A 274 17.44 -35.92 -3.75
CA GLU A 274 17.62 -37.17 -4.50
C GLU A 274 18.58 -37.03 -5.69
N GLY A 275 18.79 -35.80 -6.17
CA GLY A 275 19.77 -35.46 -7.19
C GLY A 275 21.21 -35.35 -6.67
N VAL A 276 21.43 -35.29 -5.35
CA VAL A 276 22.79 -35.18 -4.79
C VAL A 276 23.49 -36.53 -4.75
N THR A 277 24.71 -36.59 -5.27
CA THR A 277 25.58 -37.78 -5.20
C THR A 277 26.89 -37.41 -4.53
N LEU A 278 27.28 -38.15 -3.50
CA LEU A 278 28.55 -37.97 -2.80
C LEU A 278 29.63 -38.77 -3.51
N VAL A 279 30.63 -38.04 -4.04
CA VAL A 279 31.74 -38.61 -4.81
C VAL A 279 32.93 -38.87 -3.89
N TYR A 280 33.43 -40.11 -3.92
CA TYR A 280 34.60 -40.54 -3.18
C TYR A 280 35.81 -40.69 -4.11
N LEU A 281 37.01 -40.53 -3.57
CA LEU A 281 38.24 -40.87 -4.27
C LEU A 281 38.26 -42.38 -4.56
N SER A 282 38.78 -42.76 -5.73
CA SER A 282 38.75 -44.15 -6.21
C SER A 282 39.49 -45.09 -5.25
N GLY A 283 38.84 -46.18 -4.85
CA GLY A 283 39.40 -47.18 -3.93
C GLY A 283 39.59 -46.70 -2.49
N THR A 284 39.13 -45.51 -2.11
CA THR A 284 39.28 -44.99 -0.74
C THR A 284 37.95 -44.64 -0.08
N ARG A 285 38.01 -44.36 1.22
CA ARG A 285 36.89 -43.83 2.03
C ARG A 285 36.90 -42.30 2.09
N GLU A 286 37.80 -41.65 1.36
CA GLU A 286 37.92 -40.20 1.41
C GLU A 286 36.99 -39.57 0.38
N LEU A 287 36.19 -38.60 0.82
CA LEU A 287 35.39 -37.79 -0.10
C LEU A 287 36.33 -36.96 -0.98
N SER A 288 35.98 -36.81 -2.25
CA SER A 288 36.65 -35.84 -3.11
C SER A 288 36.33 -34.41 -2.63
N GLU A 289 37.04 -33.40 -3.14
CA GLU A 289 36.67 -32.00 -2.86
C GLU A 289 35.22 -31.70 -3.28
N ASP A 290 34.76 -32.29 -4.38
CA ASP A 290 33.38 -32.15 -4.81
C ASP A 290 32.42 -32.90 -3.87
N GLY A 291 32.80 -34.09 -3.42
CA GLY A 291 32.04 -34.86 -2.43
C GLY A 291 31.81 -34.09 -1.13
N HIS A 292 32.81 -33.35 -0.64
CA HIS A 292 32.65 -32.47 0.53
C HIS A 292 31.65 -31.35 0.27
N ARG A 293 31.75 -30.65 -0.88
CA ARG A 293 30.79 -29.60 -1.26
C ARG A 293 29.37 -30.14 -1.39
N GLN A 294 29.20 -31.33 -1.99
CA GLN A 294 27.90 -31.97 -2.12
C GLN A 294 27.34 -32.41 -0.76
N ALA A 295 28.18 -32.89 0.17
CA ALA A 295 27.75 -33.24 1.53
C ALA A 295 27.22 -32.00 2.28
N GLU A 296 27.94 -30.88 2.22
CA GLU A 296 27.48 -29.62 2.82
C GLU A 296 26.17 -29.12 2.21
N ARG A 297 26.04 -29.24 0.88
CA ARG A 297 24.81 -28.90 0.16
C ARG A 297 23.65 -29.80 0.58
N LEU A 298 23.87 -31.11 0.66
CA LEU A 298 22.86 -32.09 1.07
C LEU A 298 22.32 -31.79 2.47
N VAL A 299 23.21 -31.55 3.44
CA VAL A 299 22.82 -31.20 4.82
C VAL A 299 21.96 -29.92 4.84
N ARG A 300 22.34 -28.91 4.05
CA ARG A 300 21.55 -27.68 3.94
C ARG A 300 20.16 -27.92 3.37
N LEU A 301 20.06 -28.71 2.30
CA LEU A 301 18.78 -29.05 1.67
C LEU A 301 17.90 -29.87 2.61
N LEU A 302 18.46 -30.85 3.33
CA LEU A 302 17.73 -31.64 4.33
C LEU A 302 17.17 -30.76 5.45
N ASN A 303 17.98 -29.83 5.99
CA ASN A 303 17.49 -28.89 7.00
C ASN A 303 16.36 -27.98 6.48
N GLN A 304 16.46 -27.49 5.23
CA GLN A 304 15.39 -26.71 4.60
C GLN A 304 14.12 -27.53 4.41
N HIS A 305 14.25 -28.78 3.98
CA HIS A 305 13.14 -29.72 3.84
C HIS A 305 12.45 -29.97 5.19
N ASP A 306 13.22 -30.12 6.26
CA ASP A 306 12.70 -30.34 7.61
C ASP A 306 11.94 -29.13 8.13
N ASP A 307 12.46 -27.93 7.91
CA ASP A 307 11.81 -26.69 8.33
C ASP A 307 10.48 -26.49 7.59
N LEU A 308 10.43 -26.80 6.28
CA LEU A 308 9.17 -26.75 5.52
C LEU A 308 8.19 -27.85 5.94
N SER A 309 8.68 -29.07 6.19
CA SER A 309 7.84 -30.18 6.70
C SER A 309 7.19 -29.81 8.04
N LYS A 310 7.97 -29.23 8.96
CA LYS A 310 7.48 -28.74 10.26
C LYS A 310 6.44 -27.65 10.10
N LYS A 311 6.64 -26.70 9.16
CA LYS A 311 5.66 -25.65 8.87
C LYS A 311 4.34 -26.19 8.34
N LEU A 312 4.36 -27.30 7.60
CA LEU A 312 3.17 -28.03 7.17
C LEU A 312 2.54 -28.93 8.26
N GLY A 313 3.16 -29.00 9.45
CA GLY A 313 2.73 -29.94 10.50
C GLY A 313 2.97 -31.41 10.14
N GLN A 314 3.83 -31.67 9.15
CA GLN A 314 4.19 -33.01 8.73
C GLN A 314 5.45 -33.49 9.45
N THR A 315 5.53 -34.79 9.71
CA THR A 315 6.77 -35.41 10.17
C THR A 315 7.77 -35.43 9.01
N PRO A 316 9.00 -34.94 9.20
CA PRO A 316 10.02 -34.99 8.16
C PRO A 316 10.25 -36.43 7.67
N ALA A 317 10.41 -36.61 6.35
CA ALA A 317 10.52 -37.92 5.68
C ALA A 317 11.69 -38.77 6.18
N ALA A 318 11.65 -40.10 6.04
CA ALA A 318 12.79 -40.93 6.43
C ALA A 318 13.99 -40.63 5.51
N ILE A 319 15.22 -40.92 5.94
CA ILE A 319 16.41 -40.71 5.11
C ILE A 319 17.06 -42.07 4.87
N GLU A 320 17.08 -42.50 3.62
CA GLU A 320 17.78 -43.69 3.19
C GLU A 320 19.05 -43.31 2.43
N VAL A 321 20.16 -43.96 2.78
CA VAL A 321 21.46 -43.74 2.17
C VAL A 321 21.82 -44.98 1.37
N HIS A 322 22.02 -44.79 0.07
CA HIS A 322 22.26 -45.87 -0.88
C HIS A 322 23.68 -45.81 -1.41
N ALA A 323 24.36 -46.96 -1.47
CA ALA A 323 25.63 -47.08 -2.19
C ALA A 323 25.43 -47.71 -3.56
N LEU A 324 26.01 -47.08 -4.57
CA LEU A 324 26.18 -47.69 -5.88
C LEU A 324 27.41 -48.61 -5.86
N PRO A 325 27.35 -49.75 -6.57
CA PRO A 325 28.38 -50.77 -6.48
C PRO A 325 29.69 -50.28 -7.09
N VAL A 326 30.79 -50.53 -6.39
CA VAL A 326 32.14 -50.33 -6.92
C VAL A 326 32.41 -51.40 -7.99
N ILE A 327 33.14 -51.04 -9.04
CA ILE A 327 33.44 -51.98 -10.14
C ILE A 327 34.13 -53.24 -9.59
N GLY A 328 33.46 -54.39 -9.74
CA GLY A 328 33.90 -55.71 -9.30
C GLY A 328 33.18 -56.17 -8.03
N ASP A 329 32.61 -57.38 -8.05
CA ASP A 329 32.00 -58.01 -6.86
C ASP A 329 33.09 -58.71 -6.03
N SER A 330 33.77 -57.93 -5.19
CA SER A 330 34.70 -58.45 -4.17
C SER A 330 34.18 -58.14 -2.77
N GLU A 331 34.54 -58.99 -1.81
CA GLU A 331 34.23 -58.75 -0.39
C GLU A 331 34.85 -57.42 0.09
N GLU A 332 36.02 -57.04 -0.43
CA GLU A 332 36.68 -55.77 -0.16
C GLU A 332 35.87 -54.57 -0.66
N ASN A 333 35.27 -54.67 -1.85
CA ASN A 333 34.43 -53.60 -2.42
C ASN A 333 33.14 -53.44 -1.61
N ARG A 334 32.49 -54.54 -1.21
CA ARG A 334 31.32 -54.49 -0.32
C ARG A 334 31.64 -53.88 1.04
N ALA A 335 32.79 -54.24 1.63
CA ALA A 335 33.26 -53.64 2.89
C ALA A 335 33.57 -52.13 2.73
N LEU A 336 34.09 -51.72 1.56
CA LEU A 336 34.34 -50.31 1.25
C LEU A 336 33.03 -49.53 1.11
N GLU A 337 32.05 -50.07 0.39
CA GLU A 337 30.71 -49.48 0.23
C GLU A 337 30.01 -49.29 1.59
N ALA A 338 29.99 -50.34 2.41
CA ALA A 338 29.39 -50.28 3.76
C ALA A 338 30.05 -49.19 4.60
N SER A 339 31.38 -49.04 4.52
CA SER A 339 32.09 -47.98 5.23
C SER A 339 31.76 -46.58 4.69
N ARG A 340 31.55 -46.42 3.37
CA ARG A 340 31.14 -45.15 2.75
C ARG A 340 29.72 -44.76 3.16
N ILE A 341 28.79 -45.73 3.19
CA ILE A 341 27.43 -45.54 3.73
C ILE A 341 27.51 -45.03 5.17
N GLU A 342 28.26 -45.70 6.04
CA GLU A 342 28.37 -45.33 7.45
C GLU A 342 28.95 -43.92 7.63
N GLN A 343 29.91 -43.53 6.79
CA GLN A 343 30.47 -42.19 6.80
C GLN A 343 29.46 -41.14 6.32
N ALA A 344 28.73 -41.40 5.23
CA ALA A 344 27.69 -40.51 4.74
C ALA A 344 26.57 -40.33 5.79
N GLN A 345 26.13 -41.42 6.42
CA GLN A 345 25.17 -41.38 7.51
C GLN A 345 25.66 -40.55 8.70
N ARG A 346 26.95 -40.65 9.07
CA ARG A 346 27.53 -39.81 10.13
C ARG A 346 27.53 -38.33 9.75
N LEU A 347 27.96 -37.99 8.53
CA LEU A 347 27.95 -36.61 8.04
C LEU A 347 26.54 -36.00 8.04
N ILE A 348 25.54 -36.77 7.60
CA ILE A 348 24.15 -36.35 7.64
C ILE A 348 23.70 -36.19 9.09
N ARG A 349 23.94 -37.17 9.95
CA ARG A 349 23.55 -37.17 11.37
C ARG A 349 24.10 -35.96 12.12
N ASP A 350 25.37 -35.63 11.87
CA ASP A 350 26.05 -34.53 12.57
C ASP A 350 25.60 -33.15 12.04
N GLY A 351 25.04 -33.10 10.83
CA GLY A 351 24.64 -31.86 10.15
C GLY A 351 23.14 -31.53 10.20
N ILE A 352 22.26 -32.51 10.38
CA ILE A 352 20.80 -32.27 10.41
C ILE A 352 20.34 -31.82 11.80
N SER A 353 19.42 -30.87 11.83
CA SER A 353 18.83 -30.33 13.06
C SER A 353 17.68 -31.18 13.60
N SER A 354 17.20 -32.14 12.81
CA SER A 354 16.11 -33.06 13.18
C SER A 354 16.63 -34.33 13.84
N THR A 355 15.71 -35.09 14.45
CA THR A 355 16.05 -36.28 15.24
C THR A 355 16.83 -37.30 14.39
N PRO A 356 17.98 -37.80 14.87
CA PRO A 356 18.80 -38.77 14.15
C PRO A 356 18.10 -40.12 13.88
N GLU A 357 16.95 -40.37 14.52
CA GLU A 357 16.08 -41.53 14.32
C GLU A 357 15.48 -41.63 12.90
N ARG A 358 15.59 -40.58 12.08
CA ARG A 358 15.13 -40.59 10.68
C ARG A 358 16.06 -41.32 9.72
N LEU A 359 17.33 -41.50 10.09
CA LEU A 359 18.30 -42.21 9.29
C LEU A 359 18.01 -43.72 9.34
N GLN A 360 17.51 -44.25 8.23
CA GLN A 360 17.31 -45.68 8.05
C GLN A 360 18.65 -46.40 7.89
N PRO A 361 18.71 -47.72 8.13
CA PRO A 361 19.86 -48.54 7.75
C PRO A 361 20.19 -48.33 6.27
N GLY A 362 21.46 -48.19 5.94
CA GLY A 362 21.85 -47.97 4.56
C GLY A 362 21.62 -49.21 3.70
N VAL A 363 21.31 -48.97 2.43
CA VAL A 363 20.95 -50.00 1.48
C VAL A 363 22.07 -50.11 0.44
N HIS A 364 22.48 -51.34 0.15
CA HIS A 364 23.33 -51.61 -1.01
C HIS A 364 22.42 -51.76 -2.22
N ASP A 365 22.57 -50.88 -3.19
CA ASP A 365 21.79 -50.95 -4.42
C ASP A 365 22.55 -51.84 -5.43
N GLU A 366 21.99 -52.99 -5.75
CA GLU A 366 22.58 -53.89 -6.76
C GLU A 366 22.34 -53.38 -8.19
N THR A 367 21.46 -52.39 -8.37
CA THR A 367 21.18 -51.83 -9.69
C THR A 367 22.12 -50.68 -10.02
N ILE A 368 22.89 -50.84 -11.09
CA ILE A 368 23.67 -49.76 -11.69
C ILE A 368 22.69 -48.78 -12.35
N GLN A 369 22.20 -47.80 -11.60
CA GLN A 369 21.38 -46.72 -12.16
C GLN A 369 22.26 -45.71 -12.93
N ASP A 370 21.99 -45.57 -14.23
CA ASP A 370 22.32 -44.40 -15.07
C ASP A 370 23.73 -43.80 -14.93
N GLY A 371 24.77 -44.64 -14.90
CA GLY A 371 26.16 -44.17 -14.92
C GLY A 371 26.56 -43.31 -13.71
N ARG A 372 25.75 -43.31 -12.65
CA ARG A 372 26.09 -42.69 -11.39
C ARG A 372 27.14 -43.54 -10.67
N VAL A 373 28.06 -42.89 -9.97
CA VAL A 373 29.07 -43.53 -9.12
C VAL A 373 29.10 -42.77 -7.80
N GLY A 374 28.96 -43.48 -6.68
CA GLY A 374 29.02 -42.87 -5.35
C GLY A 374 27.89 -43.28 -4.41
N ILE A 375 27.64 -42.44 -3.41
CA ILE A 375 26.53 -42.58 -2.46
C ILE A 375 25.44 -41.58 -2.83
N TYR A 376 24.16 -41.98 -2.83
CA TYR A 376 23.02 -41.09 -3.01
C TYR A 376 22.02 -41.24 -1.88
N VAL A 377 21.07 -40.30 -1.78
CA VAL A 377 20.09 -40.24 -0.69
C VAL A 377 18.67 -40.20 -1.24
N THR A 378 17.75 -40.89 -0.59
CA THR A 378 16.31 -40.82 -0.88
C THR A 378 15.51 -40.47 0.37
N LEU A 379 14.34 -39.85 0.19
CA LEU A 379 13.45 -39.38 1.25
C LEU A 379 12.14 -40.18 1.33
#